data_AF-J2Q4V6-F1
#
_entry.id   AF-J2Q4V6-F1
#
_cell.length_a   1.000
_cell.length_b   1.000
_cell.length_c   1.000
_cell.angle_alpha   90.00
_cell.angle_beta   90.00
_cell.angle_gamma   90.00
#
_symmetry.space_group_name_H-M   'P 1'
#
loop_
_entity.id
_entity.type
_entity.pdbx_description
1 polymer ?
#
loop_
_entity_poly.entity_id
_entity_poly.type
_entity_poly.pdbx_seq_one_letter_code
_entity_poly.pdbx_strand_id
1 'polypeptide(L)' 'MRSILKYKTRVGTFFIAQAADGRFHPVFDHESLGSYQSILHAIDDLLNDATSSVLHPDTFELLDTSTLGLPDDPRDWERV' A
#
# COMPACT_ATOMS: atom_id res chain seq x y z
N MET A 1 -7.26 -2.20 12.41
CA MET A 1 -5.89 -1.92 11.93
C MET A 1 -5.59 -0.44 12.20
N ARG A 2 -4.32 -0.08 12.40
CA ARG A 2 -3.88 1.32 12.55
C ARG A 2 -2.89 1.66 11.45
N SER A 3 -3.14 2.72 10.69
CA SER A 3 -2.17 3.24 9.71
C SER A 3 -0.94 3.80 10.41
N ILE A 4 0.25 3.47 9.90
CA ILE A 4 1.54 3.90 10.45
C ILE A 4 2.40 4.64 9.41
N LEU A 5 2.19 4.38 8.12
CA LEU A 5 2.81 5.08 7.00
C LEU A 5 1.75 5.46 5.97
N LYS A 6 1.98 6.54 5.23
CA LYS A 6 1.19 6.92 4.06
C LYS A 6 2.05 7.53 2.96
N TYR A 7 1.63 7.35 1.72
CA TYR A 7 2.24 7.97 0.57
C TYR A 7 1.17 8.38 -0.45
N LYS A 8 1.20 9.66 -0.84
CA LYS A 8 0.24 10.24 -1.77
C LYS A 8 0.74 10.05 -3.20
N THR A 9 -0.11 9.45 -4.03
CA THR A 9 0.11 9.30 -5.47
C THR A 9 -0.91 10.14 -6.25
N ARG A 10 -0.80 10.10 -7.58
CA ARG A 10 -1.76 10.72 -8.51
C ARG A 10 -3.16 10.08 -8.50
N VAL A 11 -3.28 8.81 -8.10
CA VAL A 11 -4.55 8.05 -8.12
C VAL A 11 -5.18 7.89 -6.74
N GLY A 12 -4.50 8.33 -5.67
CA GLY A 12 -4.98 8.21 -4.30
C GLY A 12 -3.83 8.08 -3.29
N THR A 13 -4.16 7.85 -2.04
CA THR A 13 -3.17 7.68 -0.97
C THR A 13 -3.08 6.21 -0.58
N PHE A 14 -1.88 5.65 -0.68
CA PHE A 14 -1.59 4.32 -0.14
C PHE A 14 -1.13 4.45 1.30
N PHE A 15 -1.46 3.45 2.11
CA PHE A 15 -1.06 3.37 3.51
C PHE A 15 -0.38 2.02 3.77
N ILE A 16 0.49 2.00 4.76
CA ILE A 16 0.83 0.76 5.47
C ILE A 16 0.16 0.83 6.83
N ALA A 17 -0.69 -0.16 7.11
CA ALA A 17 -1.35 -0.33 8.40
C ALA A 17 -0.82 -1.55 9.15
N GLN A 18 -0.83 -1.50 10.47
CA GLN A 18 -0.52 -2.64 11.33
C GLN A 18 -1.80 -3.18 11.97
N ALA A 19 -2.00 -4.49 11.88
CA ALA A 19 -3.07 -5.21 12.55
C ALA A 19 -2.67 -5.60 13.99
N ALA A 20 -3.65 -6.02 14.80
CA ALA A 20 -3.42 -6.37 16.20
C ALA A 20 -2.54 -7.63 16.39
N ASP A 21 -2.47 -8.47 15.37
CA ASP A 21 -1.59 -9.64 15.30
C ASP A 21 -0.14 -9.30 14.90
N GLY A 22 0.15 -8.01 14.70
CA GLY A 22 1.46 -7.50 14.33
C GLY A 22 1.74 -7.50 12.82
N ARG A 23 0.84 -8.05 11.99
CA ARG A 23 1.02 -8.08 10.53
C ARG A 23 0.81 -6.72 9.89
N PHE A 24 1.48 -6.51 8.76
CA PHE A 24 1.46 -5.26 8.00
C PHE A 24 0.62 -5.43 6.74
N HIS A 25 -0.18 -4.41 6.45
CA HIS A 25 -1.15 -4.42 5.37
C HIS A 25 -0.95 -3.16 4.52
N PRO A 26 -0.61 -3.29 3.22
CA PRO A 26 -0.84 -2.22 2.27
C PRO A 26 -2.34 -1.97 2.21
N VAL A 27 -2.74 -0.71 2.25
CA VAL A 27 -4.13 -0.29 2.24
C VAL A 27 -4.33 0.79 1.20
N PHE A 28 -5.36 0.63 0.38
CA PHE A 28 -5.83 1.62 -0.57
C PHE A 28 -7.35 1.62 -0.58
N ASP A 29 -7.97 2.80 -0.65
CA ASP A 29 -9.43 2.96 -0.62
C ASP A 29 -10.14 2.15 0.48
N HIS A 30 -9.57 2.19 1.70
CA HIS A 30 -10.06 1.45 2.88
C HIS A 30 -9.98 -0.08 2.80
N GLU A 31 -9.45 -0.64 1.71
CA GLU A 31 -9.26 -2.08 1.53
C GLU A 31 -7.82 -2.50 1.84
N SER A 32 -7.68 -3.67 2.46
CA SER A 32 -6.38 -4.32 2.67
C SER A 32 -5.98 -5.08 1.41
N LEU A 33 -4.81 -4.79 0.86
CA LEU A 33 -4.30 -5.43 -0.35
C LEU A 33 -3.47 -6.69 -0.08
N GLY A 34 -3.19 -6.99 1.18
CA GLY A 34 -2.45 -8.19 1.57
C GLY A 34 -2.09 -8.14 3.04
N SER A 35 -1.47 -9.22 3.54
CA SER A 35 -1.04 -9.31 4.93
C SER A 35 0.36 -9.91 5.02
N TYR A 36 1.28 -9.16 5.60
CA TYR A 36 2.72 -9.41 5.51
C TYR A 36 3.38 -9.42 6.89
N GLN A 37 4.52 -10.12 6.98
CA GLN A 37 5.30 -10.21 8.23
C GLN A 37 6.18 -8.98 8.49
N SER A 38 6.43 -8.15 7.48
CA SER A 38 7.25 -6.95 7.60
C SER A 38 6.74 -5.83 6.71
N ILE A 39 7.07 -4.58 7.08
CA ILE A 39 6.78 -3.39 6.27
C ILE A 39 7.47 -3.49 4.90
N LEU A 40 8.73 -3.96 4.87
CA LEU A 40 9.50 -4.07 3.64
C LEU A 40 8.84 -5.03 2.63
N HIS A 41 8.34 -6.18 3.09
CA HIS A 41 7.64 -7.13 2.22
C HIS A 41 6.30 -6.55 1.72
N ALA A 42 5.57 -5.84 2.60
CA ALA A 42 4.34 -5.16 2.20
C ALA A 42 4.57 -4.09 1.11
N ILE A 43 5.65 -3.31 1.23
CA ILE A 43 6.02 -2.29 0.25
C ILE A 43 6.55 -2.94 -1.04
N ASP A 44 7.39 -3.96 -0.95
CA ASP A 44 7.96 -4.66 -2.10
C ASP A 44 6.86 -5.26 -2.99
N ASP A 45 5.89 -5.97 -2.42
CA ASP A 45 4.77 -6.52 -3.20
C ASP A 45 3.92 -5.41 -3.83
N LEU A 46 3.71 -4.29 -3.10
CA LEU A 46 2.96 -3.14 -3.61
C LEU A 46 3.70 -2.45 -4.77
N LEU A 47 5.04 -2.49 -4.79
CA LEU A 47 5.84 -1.93 -5.87
C LEU A 47 5.89 -2.81 -7.12
N ASN A 48 5.60 -4.09 -6.97
CA ASN A 48 5.71 -5.07 -8.04
C ASN A 48 4.33 -5.55 -8.55
N ASP A 49 3.24 -4.87 -8.17
CA ASP A 49 1.87 -5.27 -8.49
C ASP A 49 1.54 -6.72 -8.07
N ALA A 50 2.15 -7.14 -6.96
CA ALA A 50 2.03 -8.49 -6.40
C ALA A 50 1.06 -8.56 -5.21
N THR A 51 0.34 -7.48 -4.93
CA THR A 51 -0.74 -7.46 -3.93
C THR A 51 -2.06 -7.96 -4.52
N SER A 52 -3.12 -7.95 -3.71
CA SER A 52 -4.49 -8.00 -4.25
C SER A 52 -4.72 -6.83 -5.20
N SER A 53 -5.46 -7.06 -6.28
CA SER A 53 -5.69 -6.07 -7.33
C SER A 53 -6.33 -4.80 -6.80
N VAL A 54 -5.87 -3.65 -7.30
CA VAL A 54 -6.42 -2.34 -6.98
C VAL A 54 -7.24 -1.84 -8.17
N LEU A 55 -8.40 -1.24 -7.90
CA LEU A 55 -9.17 -0.51 -8.91
C LEU A 55 -8.90 0.98 -8.79
N HIS A 56 -8.72 1.65 -9.92
CA HIS A 56 -8.65 3.10 -9.96
C HIS A 56 -10.01 3.69 -9.49
N PRO A 57 -10.04 4.62 -8.51
CA PRO A 57 -11.28 5.06 -7.89
C PRO A 57 -12.24 5.78 -8.87
N ASP A 58 -11.68 6.48 -9.87
CA ASP A 58 -12.50 7.20 -10.86
C ASP A 58 -12.89 6.37 -12.10
N THR A 59 -12.02 5.47 -12.59
CA THR A 59 -12.23 4.74 -13.86
C THR A 59 -12.69 3.30 -13.66
N PHE A 60 -12.53 2.75 -12.45
CA PHE A 60 -12.81 1.35 -12.12
C PHE A 60 -12.01 0.33 -12.93
N GLU A 61 -10.91 0.76 -13.55
CA GLU A 61 -9.97 -0.12 -14.25
C GLU A 61 -8.91 -0.66 -13.28
N LEU A 62 -8.30 -1.79 -13.62
CA LEU A 62 -7.16 -2.33 -12.88
C LEU A 62 -6.01 -1.34 -12.89
N LEU A 63 -5.50 -1.05 -11.70
CA LEU A 63 -4.38 -0.16 -11.49
C LEU A 63 -3.09 -0.96 -11.34
N ASP A 64 -2.15 -0.78 -12.26
CA ASP A 64 -0.80 -1.32 -12.15
C ASP A 64 0.02 -0.47 -11.16
N THR A 65 0.16 -1.00 -9.94
CA THR A 65 0.83 -0.30 -8.83
C THR A 65 2.32 -0.10 -9.06
N SER A 66 2.96 -0.92 -9.91
CA SER A 66 4.39 -0.79 -10.25
C SER A 66 4.73 0.49 -11.02
N THR A 67 3.72 1.11 -11.63
CA THR A 67 3.88 2.34 -12.44
C THR A 67 3.66 3.63 -11.65
N LEU A 68 3.41 3.54 -10.34
CA LEU A 68 3.00 4.67 -9.51
C LEU A 68 4.16 5.48 -8.92
N GLY A 69 5.39 4.98 -9.03
CA GLY A 69 6.56 5.65 -8.46
C GLY A 69 6.50 5.74 -6.93
N LEU A 70 5.97 4.69 -6.29
CA LEU A 70 6.03 4.53 -4.84
C LEU A 70 7.51 4.31 -4.43
N PRO A 71 7.95 4.83 -3.27
CA PRO A 71 9.30 4.59 -2.79
C PRO A 71 9.41 3.22 -2.10
N ASP A 72 10.54 2.56 -2.31
CA ASP A 72 10.93 1.26 -1.74
C ASP A 72 11.41 1.36 -0.29
N ASP A 73 11.99 2.49 0.09
CA ASP A 73 12.38 2.73 1.47
C ASP A 73 11.18 3.22 2.31
N PRO A 74 10.80 2.51 3.39
CA PRO A 74 9.75 2.95 4.31
C PRO A 74 10.01 4.33 4.94
N ARG A 75 11.27 4.79 4.97
CA ARG A 75 11.67 6.09 5.52
C ARG A 75 11.25 7.27 4.63
N ASP A 76 10.96 7.01 3.36
CA ASP A 76 10.49 8.01 2.40
C ASP A 76 8.96 8.20 2.44
N TRP A 77 8.27 7.36 3.21
CA TRP A 77 6.83 7.48 3.49
C TRP A 77 6.58 8.44 4.66
N GLU A 78 5.45 9.15 4.64
CA GLU A 78 5.05 10.00 5.76
C GLU A 78 4.54 9.12 6.90
N ARG A 79 5.05 9.35 8.12
CA ARG A 79 4.55 8.68 9.34
C ARG A 79 3.22 9.27 9.78
N VAL A 80 2.32 8.41 10.26
CA VAL A 80 0.95 8.77 10.69
C VAL A 80 0.77 8.65 12.20
#